data_AF-A0A7H8RDT0-F1
#
_entry.id   AF-A0A7H8RDT0-F1
#
_cell.length_a   1.000
_cell.length_b   1.000
_cell.length_c   1.000
_cell.angle_alpha   90.00
_cell.angle_beta   90.00
_cell.angle_gamma   90.00
#
_symmetry.space_group_name_H-M   'P 1'
#
loop_
_entity.id
_entity.type
_entity.pdbx_description
1 polymer ?
#
loop_
_entity_poly.entity_id
_entity_poly.type
_entity_poly.pdbx_seq_one_letter_code
_entity_poly.pdbx_strand_id
1 'polypeptide(L)'
;MPEKPDDYETLSDEGRLRADKLYDSALCHKYYEVLTAKRNPQHYAAITHNDTWKAPLIQPIKSIGGAWSSGEVFGLRSSLMNVQDHWPELESAEHCPISFTENEKKLHNEEIENRDYIERLMEEFQDAGILPADGIVDPDDYEIVQKTNYTQKKNFMSLAENEEQREWMDKIWPYQDFPEEA
;
A
#
# COMPACT_ATOMS: atom_id res chain seq x y z
N MET A 1 17.01 4.91 22.21
CA MET A 1 18.00 4.88 21.11
C MET A 1 17.73 3.63 20.31
N PRO A 2 17.92 3.61 18.99
CA PRO A 2 17.77 2.37 18.22
C PRO A 2 18.79 1.33 18.70
N GLU A 3 18.41 0.07 18.60
CA GLU A 3 19.21 -1.09 19.00
C GLU A 3 19.32 -2.03 17.79
N LYS A 4 20.38 -2.85 17.77
CA LYS A 4 20.51 -3.89 16.75
C LYS A 4 19.61 -5.08 17.11
N PRO A 5 19.26 -5.94 16.13
CA PRO A 5 18.50 -7.15 16.40
C PRO A 5 19.19 -8.07 17.42
N ASP A 6 18.41 -8.75 18.26
CA ASP A 6 18.93 -9.67 19.30
C ASP A 6 19.75 -10.84 18.72
N ASP A 7 19.44 -11.22 17.48
CA ASP A 7 20.06 -12.32 16.75
C ASP A 7 21.23 -11.86 15.84
N TYR A 8 21.69 -10.60 15.95
CA TYR A 8 22.69 -10.01 15.07
C TYR A 8 23.95 -10.86 14.91
N GLU A 9 24.46 -11.44 15.99
CA GLU A 9 25.67 -12.28 15.99
C GLU A 9 25.48 -13.61 15.24
N THR A 10 24.24 -14.02 15.03
CA THR A 10 23.88 -15.27 14.32
C THR A 10 23.49 -15.05 12.85
N LEU A 11 23.34 -13.79 12.43
CA LEU A 11 23.01 -13.43 11.04
C LEU A 11 24.18 -13.74 10.10
N SER A 12 23.86 -14.00 8.83
CA SER A 12 24.84 -14.04 7.75
C SER A 12 25.54 -12.68 7.56
N ASP A 13 26.69 -12.65 6.90
CA ASP A 13 27.44 -11.42 6.64
C ASP A 13 26.59 -10.36 5.92
N GLU A 14 25.77 -10.78 4.94
CA GLU A 14 24.81 -9.89 4.27
C GLU A 14 23.70 -9.42 5.19
N GLY A 15 23.21 -10.28 6.08
CA GLY A 15 22.21 -9.96 7.09
C GLY A 15 22.73 -8.90 8.08
N ARG A 16 23.98 -9.05 8.54
CA ARG A 16 24.64 -8.09 9.41
C ARG A 16 24.84 -6.74 8.73
N LEU A 17 25.28 -6.73 7.47
CA LEU A 17 25.43 -5.49 6.70
C LEU A 17 24.09 -4.75 6.54
N ARG A 18 23.00 -5.48 6.27
CA ARG A 18 21.65 -4.90 6.22
C ARG A 18 21.22 -4.35 7.58
N ALA A 19 21.43 -5.10 8.65
CA ALA A 19 21.12 -4.67 10.01
C ALA A 19 21.92 -3.41 10.41
N ASP A 20 23.19 -3.30 10.02
CA ASP A 20 24.01 -2.12 10.27
C ASP A 20 23.51 -0.89 9.53
N LYS A 21 23.14 -1.02 8.25
CA LYS A 21 22.54 0.08 7.48
C LYS A 21 21.22 0.55 8.08
N LEU A 22 20.38 -0.38 8.53
CA LEU A 22 19.12 -0.05 9.19
C LEU A 22 19.37 0.66 10.53
N TYR A 23 20.32 0.17 11.32
CA TYR A 23 20.74 0.78 12.57
C TYR A 23 21.24 2.23 12.35
N ASP A 24 22.14 2.45 11.39
CA ASP A 24 22.69 3.77 11.09
C ASP A 24 21.60 4.75 10.62
N SER A 25 20.68 4.27 9.78
CA SER A 25 19.52 5.04 9.33
C SER A 25 18.61 5.44 10.49
N ALA A 26 18.27 4.49 11.36
CA ALA A 26 17.46 4.73 12.55
C ALA A 26 18.15 5.69 13.53
N LEU A 27 19.47 5.58 13.66
CA LEU A 27 20.27 6.45 14.52
C LEU A 27 20.27 7.89 13.98
N CYS A 28 20.48 8.06 12.68
CA CYS A 28 20.38 9.35 11.99
C CYS A 28 18.99 9.99 12.19
N HIS A 29 17.93 9.22 12.00
CA HIS A 29 16.56 9.65 12.25
C HIS A 29 16.37 10.13 13.69
N LYS A 30 16.84 9.36 14.69
CA LYS A 30 16.74 9.74 16.10
C LYS A 30 17.53 11.02 16.42
N TYR A 31 18.71 11.19 15.84
CA TYR A 31 19.47 12.43 15.98
C TYR A 31 18.73 13.63 15.39
N TYR A 32 18.15 13.47 14.20
CA TYR A 32 17.33 14.51 13.58
C TYR A 32 16.13 14.88 14.45
N GLU A 33 15.41 13.89 14.96
CA GLU A 33 14.28 14.07 15.85
C GLU A 33 14.66 14.85 17.13
N VAL A 34 15.70 14.41 17.84
CA VAL A 34 16.17 15.05 19.08
C VAL A 34 16.66 16.48 18.85
N LEU A 35 17.43 16.70 17.78
CA LEU A 35 17.91 18.04 17.43
C LEU A 35 16.77 18.96 17.02
N THR A 36 15.77 18.42 16.33
CA THR A 36 14.56 19.15 15.94
C THR A 36 13.73 19.52 17.16
N ALA A 37 13.52 18.60 18.11
CA ALA A 37 12.87 18.87 19.39
C ALA A 37 13.49 20.05 20.13
N LYS A 38 14.83 20.08 20.16
CA LYS A 38 15.58 21.10 20.87
C LYS A 38 15.62 22.45 20.14
N ARG A 39 15.75 22.44 18.81
CA ARG A 39 16.01 23.66 18.00
C ARG A 39 14.75 24.26 17.39
N ASN A 40 13.73 23.45 17.15
CA ASN A 40 12.47 23.88 16.54
C ASN A 40 11.30 23.08 17.14
N PRO A 41 10.84 23.44 18.34
CA PRO A 41 9.77 22.73 19.03
C PRO A 41 8.45 22.68 18.25
N GLN A 42 8.18 23.69 17.41
CA GLN A 42 7.00 23.71 16.55
C GLN A 42 7.10 22.67 15.43
N HIS A 43 8.27 22.56 14.78
CA HIS A 43 8.52 21.53 13.77
C HIS A 43 8.56 20.13 14.38
N TYR A 44 9.13 20.00 15.57
CA TYR A 44 9.09 18.75 16.32
C TYR A 44 7.67 18.33 16.64
N ALA A 45 6.86 19.26 17.18
CA ALA A 45 5.43 19.03 17.40
C ALA A 45 4.75 18.57 16.10
N ALA A 46 5.02 19.21 14.96
CA ALA A 46 4.47 18.78 13.66
C ALA A 46 4.90 17.35 13.25
N ILE A 47 6.14 16.93 13.54
CA ILE A 47 6.65 15.59 13.22
C ILE A 47 6.12 14.53 14.21
N THR A 48 6.04 14.84 15.50
CA THR A 48 5.69 13.91 16.58
C THR A 48 4.21 13.86 16.92
N HIS A 49 3.40 14.83 16.51
CA HIS A 49 1.93 14.75 16.59
C HIS A 49 1.30 13.82 15.53
N ASN A 50 2.12 12.97 14.87
CA ASN A 50 1.67 11.96 13.90
C ASN A 50 0.63 10.99 14.49
N ASP A 51 0.64 10.75 15.80
CA ASP A 51 -0.17 9.70 16.42
C ASP A 51 -1.60 10.14 16.76
N THR A 52 -1.89 11.45 16.86
CA THR A 52 -3.17 11.88 17.43
C THR A 52 -3.96 12.96 16.70
N TRP A 53 -3.41 13.81 15.82
CA TRP A 53 -4.25 14.88 15.24
C TRP A 53 -4.09 15.06 13.72
N LYS A 54 -5.16 14.71 13.00
CA LYS A 54 -5.44 14.94 11.57
C LYS A 54 -4.83 13.90 10.60
N ALA A 55 -5.06 12.60 10.86
CA ALA A 55 -4.81 11.54 9.86
C ALA A 55 -5.29 11.92 8.44
N PRO A 56 -6.47 12.57 8.25
CA PRO A 56 -6.87 13.06 6.94
C PRO A 56 -5.86 13.98 6.24
N LEU A 57 -5.09 14.81 6.96
CA LEU A 57 -4.25 15.85 6.37
C LEU A 57 -2.77 15.47 6.22
N ILE A 58 -2.31 14.52 7.02
CA ILE A 58 -0.94 14.01 6.92
C ILE A 58 -0.84 12.94 5.83
N GLN A 59 -1.88 12.12 5.66
CA GLN A 59 -1.86 11.01 4.70
C GLN A 59 -1.59 11.46 3.26
N PRO A 60 -2.15 12.57 2.73
CA PRO A 60 -1.80 13.04 1.39
C PRO A 60 -0.31 13.32 1.21
N ILE A 61 0.34 13.89 2.24
CA ILE A 61 1.78 14.20 2.23
C ILE A 61 2.60 12.90 2.23
N LYS A 62 2.15 11.86 2.95
CA LYS A 62 2.79 10.55 2.96
C LYS A 62 2.63 9.84 1.61
N SER A 63 1.43 9.87 1.04
CA SER A 63 1.11 9.12 -0.18
C SER A 63 1.65 9.74 -1.47
N ILE A 64 1.78 11.07 -1.54
CA ILE A 64 2.12 11.77 -2.80
C ILE A 64 3.48 11.36 -3.38
N GLY A 65 4.47 11.05 -2.54
CA GLY A 65 5.82 10.72 -2.99
C GLY A 65 5.93 9.41 -3.76
N GLY A 66 5.02 8.47 -3.52
CA GLY A 66 5.05 7.13 -4.13
C GLY A 66 3.87 6.81 -5.04
N ALA A 67 2.76 7.55 -4.93
CA ALA A 67 1.47 7.18 -5.52
C ALA A 67 1.51 6.77 -7.01
N TRP A 68 2.27 7.46 -7.85
CA TRP A 68 2.38 7.10 -9.28
C TRP A 68 3.30 5.91 -9.52
N SER A 69 4.44 5.86 -8.84
CA SER A 69 5.44 4.80 -9.03
C SER A 69 4.99 3.45 -8.46
N SER A 70 4.22 3.46 -7.37
CA SER A 70 3.67 2.24 -6.76
C SER A 70 2.29 1.86 -7.30
N GLY A 71 1.70 2.68 -8.18
CA GLY A 71 0.31 2.49 -8.63
C GLY A 71 -0.73 2.74 -7.52
N GLU A 72 -0.34 3.37 -6.40
CA GLU A 72 -1.20 3.66 -5.25
C GLU A 72 -1.89 5.03 -5.33
N VAL A 73 -2.23 5.48 -6.53
CA VAL A 73 -2.97 6.73 -6.75
C VAL A 73 -4.34 6.69 -6.04
N PHE A 74 -4.95 5.52 -5.94
CA PHE A 74 -6.19 5.31 -5.16
C PHE A 74 -5.99 5.70 -3.68
N GLY A 75 -4.87 5.32 -3.06
CA GLY A 75 -4.56 5.67 -1.67
C GLY A 75 -4.40 7.18 -1.47
N LEU A 76 -3.73 7.85 -2.41
CA LEU A 76 -3.68 9.31 -2.44
C LEU A 76 -5.09 9.92 -2.58
N ARG A 77 -5.92 9.39 -3.48
CA ARG A 77 -7.30 9.89 -3.67
C ARG A 77 -8.14 9.73 -2.40
N SER A 78 -8.12 8.57 -1.75
CA SER A 78 -8.77 8.33 -0.45
C SER A 78 -8.33 9.36 0.59
N SER A 79 -7.02 9.66 0.64
CA SER A 79 -6.49 10.64 1.58
C SER A 79 -7.01 12.06 1.30
N LEU A 80 -7.13 12.47 0.04
CA LEU A 80 -7.66 13.78 -0.35
C LEU A 80 -9.17 13.88 -0.11
N MET A 81 -9.93 12.80 -0.30
CA MET A 81 -11.35 12.76 0.07
C MET A 81 -11.51 12.94 1.59
N ASN A 82 -10.67 12.27 2.39
CA ASN A 82 -10.65 12.48 3.83
C ASN A 82 -10.32 13.93 4.20
N VAL A 83 -9.39 14.61 3.50
CA VAL A 83 -9.13 16.05 3.69
C VAL A 83 -10.40 16.87 3.48
N GLN A 84 -11.13 16.61 2.39
CA GLN A 84 -12.38 17.34 2.10
C GLN A 84 -13.41 17.13 3.22
N ASP A 85 -13.60 15.88 3.66
CA ASP A 85 -14.61 15.53 4.65
C ASP A 85 -14.30 16.12 6.05
N HIS A 86 -13.01 16.22 6.40
CA HIS A 86 -12.55 16.77 7.69
C HIS A 86 -12.10 18.23 7.60
N TRP A 87 -12.30 18.89 6.47
CA TRP A 87 -11.94 20.30 6.28
C TRP A 87 -12.55 21.24 7.34
N PRO A 88 -13.82 21.07 7.79
CA PRO A 88 -14.39 21.92 8.84
C PRO A 88 -13.64 21.88 10.18
N GLU A 89 -12.87 20.83 10.44
CA GLU A 89 -12.07 20.67 11.66
C GLU A 89 -10.79 21.51 11.66
N LEU A 90 -10.45 22.14 10.54
CA LEU A 90 -9.23 22.91 10.40
C LEU A 90 -9.26 24.28 11.09
N GLU A 91 -10.38 24.67 11.71
CA GLU A 91 -10.62 26.03 12.24
C GLU A 91 -10.22 27.12 11.21
N SER A 92 -10.28 26.78 9.92
CA SER A 92 -9.95 27.67 8.81
C SER A 92 -11.19 28.49 8.44
N ALA A 93 -10.98 29.78 8.16
CA ALA A 93 -12.04 30.67 7.68
C ALA A 93 -12.38 30.45 6.19
N GLU A 94 -11.63 29.61 5.49
CA GLU A 94 -11.74 29.41 4.04
C GLU A 94 -12.46 28.11 3.67
N HIS A 95 -13.14 28.13 2.53
CA HIS A 95 -13.75 26.93 1.94
C HIS A 95 -12.64 25.96 1.51
N CYS A 96 -12.96 24.65 1.53
CA CYS A 96 -12.04 23.62 1.09
C CYS A 96 -11.61 23.89 -0.37
N PRO A 97 -10.29 23.94 -0.67
CA PRO A 97 -9.80 24.23 -2.01
C PRO A 97 -10.00 23.06 -3.00
N ILE A 98 -10.35 21.88 -2.48
CA ILE A 98 -10.62 20.66 -3.25
C ILE A 98 -12.07 20.22 -3.05
N SER A 99 -12.63 19.63 -4.10
CA SER A 99 -13.96 19.04 -4.06
C SER A 99 -14.00 17.80 -4.95
N PHE A 100 -14.78 16.82 -4.52
CA PHE A 100 -15.12 15.64 -5.29
C PHE A 100 -16.62 15.61 -5.51
N THR A 101 -17.03 15.28 -6.73
CA THR A 101 -18.43 15.01 -7.08
C THR A 101 -18.86 13.67 -6.49
N GLU A 102 -20.16 13.50 -6.28
CA GLU A 102 -20.71 12.21 -5.82
C GLU A 102 -20.38 11.06 -6.77
N ASN A 103 -20.29 11.34 -8.07
CA ASN A 103 -19.89 10.33 -9.06
C ASN A 103 -18.41 9.92 -8.89
N GLU A 104 -17.51 10.86 -8.62
CA GLU A 104 -16.09 10.55 -8.36
C GLU A 104 -15.93 9.75 -7.06
N LYS A 105 -16.67 10.12 -6.00
CA LYS A 105 -16.68 9.35 -4.74
C LYS A 105 -17.20 7.94 -4.96
N LYS A 106 -18.29 7.78 -5.72
CA LYS A 106 -18.86 6.47 -6.06
C LYS A 106 -17.86 5.61 -6.83
N LEU A 107 -17.29 6.12 -7.92
CA LEU A 107 -16.32 5.38 -8.73
C LEU A 107 -15.08 4.99 -7.92
N HIS A 108 -14.62 5.87 -7.03
CA HIS A 108 -13.51 5.57 -6.12
C HIS A 108 -13.86 4.45 -5.14
N ASN A 109 -15.05 4.46 -4.54
CA ASN A 109 -15.47 3.39 -3.64
C ASN A 109 -15.60 2.05 -4.38
N GLU A 110 -16.14 2.04 -5.59
CA GLU A 110 -16.15 0.85 -6.45
C GLU A 110 -14.73 0.34 -6.74
N GLU A 111 -13.77 1.23 -7.02
CA GLU A 111 -12.36 0.86 -7.19
C GLU A 111 -11.78 0.21 -5.92
N ILE A 112 -12.02 0.78 -4.74
CA ILE A 112 -11.55 0.24 -3.45
C ILE A 112 -12.17 -1.13 -3.16
N GLU A 113 -13.49 -1.26 -3.28
CA GLU A 113 -14.19 -2.54 -3.05
C GLU A 113 -13.66 -3.66 -3.94
N ASN A 114 -13.37 -3.34 -5.20
CA ASN A 114 -12.80 -4.28 -6.16
C ASN A 114 -11.37 -4.70 -5.76
N ARG A 115 -10.56 -3.75 -5.29
CA ARG A 115 -9.20 -4.06 -4.80
C ARG A 115 -9.24 -4.92 -3.54
N ASP A 116 -10.05 -4.56 -2.56
CA ASP A 116 -10.21 -5.32 -1.31
C ASP A 116 -10.75 -6.74 -1.57
N TYR A 117 -11.57 -6.91 -2.61
CA TYR A 117 -12.02 -8.22 -3.04
C TYR A 117 -10.87 -9.08 -3.61
N ILE A 118 -10.05 -8.51 -4.49
CA ILE A 118 -8.90 -9.22 -5.07
C ILE A 118 -7.82 -9.50 -4.03
N GLU A 119 -7.54 -8.57 -3.11
CA GLU A 119 -6.59 -8.75 -2.02
C GLU A 119 -7.00 -9.94 -1.13
N ARG A 120 -8.26 -9.99 -0.70
CA ARG A 120 -8.78 -11.13 0.07
C ARG A 120 -8.73 -12.45 -0.70
N LEU A 121 -9.01 -12.44 -2.00
CA LEU A 121 -8.88 -13.63 -2.84
C LEU A 121 -7.44 -14.14 -2.87
N MET A 122 -6.46 -13.24 -2.97
CA MET A 122 -5.04 -13.59 -2.96
C MET A 122 -4.60 -14.13 -1.60
N GLU A 123 -5.06 -13.51 -0.50
CA GLU A 123 -4.83 -14.01 0.86
C GLU A 123 -5.39 -15.43 1.04
N GLU A 124 -6.62 -15.68 0.61
CA GLU A 124 -7.24 -17.01 0.67
C GLU A 124 -6.44 -18.06 -0.12
N PHE A 125 -5.94 -17.70 -1.31
CA PHE A 125 -5.08 -18.61 -2.08
C PHE A 125 -3.73 -18.86 -1.42
N GLN A 126 -3.13 -17.84 -0.82
CA GLN A 126 -1.86 -17.97 -0.12
C GLN A 126 -2.01 -18.85 1.13
N ASP A 127 -3.04 -18.61 1.93
CA ASP A 127 -3.34 -19.37 3.15
C ASP A 127 -3.67 -20.84 2.84
N ALA A 128 -4.31 -21.10 1.70
CA ALA A 128 -4.61 -22.44 1.22
C ALA A 128 -3.43 -23.11 0.49
N GLY A 129 -2.31 -22.41 0.27
CA GLY A 129 -1.16 -22.92 -0.48
C GLY A 129 -1.45 -23.20 -1.96
N ILE A 130 -2.42 -22.49 -2.54
CA ILE A 130 -2.87 -22.67 -3.94
C ILE A 130 -2.04 -21.79 -4.88
N LEU A 131 -1.94 -20.50 -4.58
CA LEU A 131 -1.16 -19.51 -5.33
C LEU A 131 -0.48 -18.56 -4.34
N PRO A 132 0.81 -18.24 -4.52
CA PRO A 132 1.49 -17.26 -3.68
C PRO A 132 0.99 -15.84 -4.01
N ALA A 133 0.87 -14.95 -3.03
CA ALA A 133 0.38 -13.58 -3.29
C ALA A 133 1.38 -12.73 -4.09
N ASP A 134 2.68 -12.95 -3.95
CA ASP A 134 3.73 -12.25 -4.70
C ASP A 134 3.99 -12.85 -6.09
N GLY A 135 3.34 -13.98 -6.42
CA GLY A 135 3.55 -14.71 -7.67
C GLY A 135 4.89 -15.44 -7.76
N ILE A 136 5.72 -15.43 -6.70
CA ILE A 136 7.05 -16.06 -6.70
C ILE A 136 6.89 -17.54 -6.38
N VAL A 137 7.43 -18.40 -7.25
CA VAL A 137 7.35 -19.87 -7.13
C VAL A 137 8.73 -20.49 -7.30
N ASP A 138 8.93 -21.68 -6.73
CA ASP A 138 10.08 -22.50 -7.04
C ASP A 138 10.06 -22.88 -8.53
N PRO A 139 11.19 -22.78 -9.26
CA PRO A 139 11.26 -23.20 -10.66
C PRO A 139 10.77 -24.63 -10.91
N ASP A 140 10.98 -25.55 -9.95
CA ASP A 140 10.56 -26.96 -10.07
C ASP A 140 9.03 -27.10 -10.00
N ASP A 141 8.35 -26.19 -9.32
CA ASP A 141 6.89 -26.17 -9.16
C ASP A 141 6.18 -25.28 -10.19
N TYR A 142 6.92 -24.49 -10.99
CA TYR A 142 6.36 -23.48 -11.88
C TYR A 142 5.25 -24.02 -12.80
N GLU A 143 5.47 -25.16 -13.46
CA GLU A 143 4.47 -25.74 -14.36
C GLU A 143 3.18 -26.16 -13.65
N ILE A 144 3.30 -26.62 -12.39
CA ILE A 144 2.17 -27.05 -11.57
C ILE A 144 1.37 -25.82 -11.13
N VAL A 145 2.06 -24.79 -10.63
CA VAL A 145 1.43 -23.55 -10.18
C VAL A 145 0.80 -22.80 -11.35
N GLN A 146 1.44 -22.79 -12.52
CA GLN A 146 0.88 -22.20 -13.74
C GLN A 146 -0.43 -22.87 -14.17
N LYS A 147 -0.49 -24.21 -14.18
CA LYS A 147 -1.74 -24.96 -14.46
C LYS A 147 -2.82 -24.69 -13.41
N THR A 148 -2.41 -24.53 -12.15
CA THR A 148 -3.30 -24.17 -11.05
C THR A 148 -3.88 -22.76 -11.25
N ASN A 149 -3.04 -21.78 -11.59
CA ASN A 149 -3.46 -20.42 -11.94
C ASN A 149 -4.50 -20.44 -13.07
N TYR A 150 -4.23 -21.10 -14.19
CA TYR A 150 -5.20 -21.19 -15.29
C TYR A 150 -6.53 -21.83 -14.86
N THR A 151 -6.49 -22.83 -14.00
CA THR A 151 -7.69 -23.48 -13.46
C THR A 151 -8.48 -22.53 -12.56
N GLN A 152 -7.81 -21.80 -11.66
CA GLN A 152 -8.46 -20.84 -10.79
C GLN A 152 -9.01 -19.64 -11.57
N LYS A 153 -8.26 -19.12 -12.54
CA LYS A 153 -8.74 -18.06 -13.44
C LYS A 153 -10.00 -18.51 -14.20
N LYS A 154 -10.03 -19.74 -14.69
CA LYS A 154 -11.21 -20.30 -15.37
C LYS A 154 -12.41 -20.43 -14.43
N ASN A 155 -12.20 -20.91 -13.21
CA ASN A 155 -13.26 -21.00 -12.20
C ASN A 155 -13.79 -19.61 -11.86
N PHE A 156 -12.90 -18.65 -11.64
CA PHE A 156 -13.23 -17.25 -11.40
C PHE A 156 -14.09 -16.68 -12.54
N MET A 157 -13.62 -16.78 -13.79
CA MET A 157 -14.37 -16.31 -14.96
C MET A 157 -15.73 -17.01 -15.14
N SER A 158 -15.88 -18.26 -14.67
CA SER A 158 -17.14 -18.99 -14.78
C SER A 158 -18.26 -18.46 -13.87
N LEU A 159 -17.91 -17.62 -12.90
CA LEU A 159 -18.86 -16.93 -12.02
C LEU A 159 -19.49 -15.70 -12.67
N ALA A 160 -19.01 -15.26 -13.85
CA ALA A 160 -19.57 -14.13 -14.56
C ALA A 160 -20.98 -14.45 -15.09
N GLU A 161 -21.94 -13.56 -14.83
CA GLU A 161 -23.32 -13.67 -15.28
C GLU A 161 -23.51 -13.17 -16.71
N ASN A 162 -22.63 -12.29 -17.19
CA ASN A 162 -22.68 -11.68 -18.51
C ASN A 162 -21.27 -11.37 -19.07
N GLU A 163 -21.20 -10.98 -20.34
CA GLU A 163 -19.93 -10.75 -21.03
C GLU A 163 -19.17 -9.53 -20.48
N GLU A 164 -19.87 -8.45 -20.10
CA GLU A 164 -19.25 -7.27 -19.51
C GLU A 164 -18.56 -7.60 -18.18
N GLN A 165 -19.25 -8.37 -17.33
CA GLN A 165 -18.69 -8.88 -16.08
C GLN A 165 -17.51 -9.82 -16.35
N ARG A 166 -17.59 -10.66 -17.39
CA ARG A 166 -16.49 -11.57 -17.75
C ARG A 166 -15.24 -10.81 -18.21
N GLU A 167 -15.40 -9.80 -19.05
CA GLU A 167 -14.30 -8.92 -19.47
C GLU A 167 -13.69 -8.19 -18.28
N TRP A 168 -14.53 -7.73 -17.35
CA TRP A 168 -14.08 -7.08 -16.12
C TRP A 168 -13.31 -8.07 -15.21
N MET A 169 -13.84 -9.28 -15.00
CA MET A 169 -13.18 -10.34 -14.23
C MET A 169 -11.84 -10.75 -14.84
N ASP A 170 -11.71 -10.77 -16.17
CA ASP A 170 -10.43 -11.03 -16.83
C ASP A 170 -9.39 -9.95 -16.51
N LYS A 171 -9.80 -8.67 -16.51
CA LYS A 171 -8.95 -7.51 -16.25
C LYS A 171 -8.45 -7.40 -14.81
N ILE A 172 -9.24 -7.85 -13.83
CA ILE A 172 -8.88 -7.76 -12.40
C ILE A 172 -8.13 -8.99 -11.87
N TRP A 173 -7.94 -10.02 -12.70
CA TRP A 173 -7.23 -11.22 -12.28
C TRP A 173 -5.79 -10.85 -11.85
N PRO A 174 -5.36 -11.20 -10.62
CA PRO A 174 -4.09 -10.69 -10.08
C PRO A 174 -2.85 -11.32 -10.74
N TYR A 175 -2.96 -12.55 -11.25
CA TYR A 175 -1.84 -13.28 -11.85
C TYR A 175 -1.86 -13.19 -13.38
N GLN A 176 -1.71 -11.97 -13.89
CA GLN A 176 -1.67 -11.68 -15.32
C GLN A 176 -0.24 -11.73 -15.87
N ASP A 177 -0.12 -12.22 -17.11
CA ASP A 177 1.10 -12.08 -17.88
C ASP A 177 1.21 -10.63 -18.35
N PHE A 178 2.15 -9.87 -17.80
CA PHE A 178 2.51 -8.57 -18.36
C PHE A 178 3.40 -8.81 -19.59
N PRO A 179 3.11 -8.18 -20.74
CA PRO A 179 4.05 -8.22 -21.86
C PRO A 179 5.39 -7.65 -21.39
N GLU A 180 6.50 -8.31 -21.75
CA GLU A 180 7.88 -7.92 -21.37
C GLU A 180 8.32 -6.53 -21.89
N GLU A 181 7.41 -5.76 -22.50
CA GLU A 181 7.65 -4.45 -23.07
C GLU A 181 6.60 -3.44 -22.56
N ALA A 182 6.92 -2.77 -21.45
CA ALA A 182 6.30 -1.51 -21.03
C ALA A 182 7.34 -0.61 -20.35
#